data_AF-A0A1B6GHW3-F1
#
_entry.id   AF-A0A1B6GHW3-F1
#
_cell.length_a   1.000
_cell.length_b   1.000
_cell.length_c   1.000
_cell.angle_alpha   90.00
_cell.angle_beta   90.00
_cell.angle_gamma   90.00
#
_symmetry.space_group_name_H-M   'P 1'
#
loop_
_entity.id
_entity.type
_entity.pdbx_description
1 polymer ?
#
loop_
_entity_poly.entity_id
_entity_poly.type
_entity_poly.pdbx_seq_one_letter_code
_entity_poly.pdbx_strand_id
1 'polypeptide(L)'
;WSENYSCKYGEEVQAIHFGASRNQIALHTGVVYMANDQKLMFCTASNLTDHGAVSIWTHLDPILKLITNEYPSVKVLHFFTDGPTSQYRNKTNFYLMCQISPNYGFEFCSWNFWEAGHGKGPA
;
A
#
# COMPACT_ATOMS: atom_id res chain seq x y z
N TRP A 1 4.12 4.83 -1.29
CA TRP A 1 3.39 5.94 -0.64
C TRP A 1 4.32 6.57 0.39
N SER A 2 4.24 7.87 0.66
CA SER A 2 5.31 8.57 1.39
C SER A 2 4.84 9.55 2.44
N GLU A 3 3.53 9.79 2.52
CA GLU A 3 2.98 10.89 3.30
C GLU A 3 1.97 10.38 4.32
N ASN A 4 1.97 11.05 5.46
CA ASN A 4 1.00 10.88 6.52
C ASN A 4 0.07 12.11 6.50
N TYR A 5 -1.22 11.87 6.58
CA TYR A 5 -2.24 12.89 6.52
C TYR A 5 -2.68 13.25 7.92
N SER A 6 -2.56 14.53 8.27
CA SER A 6 -3.06 15.02 9.56
C SER A 6 -4.58 15.06 9.56
N CYS A 7 -5.20 14.42 10.53
CA CYS A 7 -6.64 14.48 10.75
C CYS A 7 -6.99 15.83 11.39
N LYS A 8 -7.97 16.52 10.81
CA LYS A 8 -8.53 17.76 11.34
C LYS A 8 -10.01 17.55 11.65
N TYR A 9 -10.47 18.10 12.77
CA TYR A 9 -11.89 18.12 13.10
C TYR A 9 -12.64 19.12 12.20
N GLY A 10 -13.94 18.87 11.96
CA GLY A 10 -14.79 19.83 11.24
C GLY A 10 -14.88 21.17 11.97
N GLU A 11 -14.86 21.14 13.30
CA GLU A 11 -14.77 22.29 14.20
C GLU A 11 -13.73 21.99 15.29
N GLU A 12 -12.81 22.90 15.56
CA GLU A 12 -11.76 22.73 16.58
C GLU A 12 -11.61 24.00 17.43
N VAL A 13 -11.45 23.82 18.74
CA VAL A 13 -11.08 24.93 19.63
C VAL A 13 -9.67 25.40 19.30
N GLN A 14 -9.38 26.69 19.51
CA GLN A 14 -8.09 27.32 19.18
C GLN A 14 -6.89 26.52 19.74
N ALA A 15 -7.02 25.96 20.94
CA ALA A 15 -5.95 25.17 21.58
C ALA A 15 -5.53 23.93 20.78
N ILE A 16 -6.46 23.26 20.09
CA ILE A 16 -6.15 22.10 19.23
C ILE A 16 -5.43 22.54 17.95
N HIS A 17 -5.74 23.73 17.44
CA HIS A 17 -5.13 24.26 16.23
C HIS A 17 -3.64 24.57 16.39
N PHE A 18 -3.23 25.13 17.55
CA PHE A 18 -1.86 25.58 17.80
C PHE A 18 -1.05 24.68 18.74
N GLY A 19 -1.69 23.79 19.52
CA GLY A 19 -1.05 23.10 20.63
C GLY A 19 -1.15 21.58 20.65
N ALA A 20 -1.89 20.95 19.72
CA ALA A 20 -2.06 19.50 19.72
C ALA A 20 -1.27 18.82 18.60
N SER A 21 -0.55 17.75 18.93
CA SER A 21 -0.09 16.76 17.95
C SER A 21 -1.33 16.13 17.31
N ARG A 22 -1.68 16.58 16.10
CA ARG A 22 -2.81 16.03 15.35
C ARG A 22 -2.55 14.55 15.08
N ASN A 23 -3.59 13.73 15.22
CA ASN A 23 -3.54 12.35 14.77
C ASN A 23 -3.21 12.32 13.29
N GLN A 24 -2.39 11.37 12.89
CA GLN A 24 -2.00 11.17 11.50
C GLN A 24 -2.46 9.80 11.03
N ILE A 25 -2.82 9.72 9.76
CA ILE A 25 -3.14 8.46 9.09
C ILE A 25 -2.26 8.29 7.86
N ALA A 26 -1.90 7.04 7.58
CA ALA A 26 -1.30 6.63 6.32
C ALA A 26 -2.39 6.23 5.33
N LEU A 27 -2.29 6.70 4.10
CA LEU A 27 -3.13 6.29 2.98
C LEU A 27 -2.30 5.54 1.94
N HIS A 28 -2.64 4.28 1.69
CA HIS A 28 -2.01 3.47 0.66
C HIS A 28 -2.95 3.28 -0.52
N THR A 29 -2.64 3.97 -1.62
CA THR A 29 -3.43 3.96 -2.86
C THR A 29 -2.82 3.04 -3.90
N GLY A 30 -3.66 2.40 -4.71
CA GLY A 30 -3.20 1.60 -5.84
C GLY A 30 -4.31 1.31 -6.83
N VAL A 31 -3.90 0.69 -7.95
CA VAL A 31 -4.80 0.21 -9.00
C VAL A 31 -4.43 -1.22 -9.33
N VAL A 32 -5.44 -2.08 -9.37
CA VAL A 32 -5.33 -3.45 -9.86
C VAL A 32 -5.76 -3.45 -11.32
N TYR A 33 -4.90 -3.98 -12.19
CA TYR A 33 -5.18 -4.18 -13.60
C TYR A 33 -5.41 -5.67 -13.86
N MET A 34 -6.57 -6.01 -14.39
CA MET A 34 -6.92 -7.38 -14.75
C MET A 34 -6.69 -7.61 -16.25
N ALA A 35 -6.44 -8.87 -16.63
CA ALA A 35 -6.19 -9.24 -18.03
C ALA A 35 -7.39 -9.03 -18.97
N ASN A 36 -8.60 -8.88 -18.42
CA ASN A 36 -9.83 -8.60 -19.15
C ASN A 36 -10.15 -7.08 -19.20
N ASP A 37 -9.14 -6.22 -19.05
CA ASP A 37 -9.23 -4.76 -19.01
C ASP A 37 -10.05 -4.16 -17.86
N GLN A 38 -10.52 -4.97 -16.91
CA GLN A 38 -11.11 -4.45 -15.67
C GLN A 38 -10.06 -3.80 -14.78
N LYS A 39 -10.47 -2.70 -14.13
CA LYS A 39 -9.62 -1.93 -13.22
C LYS A 39 -10.33 -1.78 -11.88
N LEU A 40 -9.60 -2.04 -10.81
CA LEU A 40 -10.06 -1.78 -9.45
C LEU A 40 -9.12 -0.76 -8.81
N MET A 41 -9.64 0.41 -8.50
CA MET A 41 -8.92 1.45 -7.75
C MET A 41 -9.20 1.25 -6.26
N PHE A 42 -8.17 1.39 -5.43
CA PHE A 42 -8.33 1.26 -3.98
C PHE A 42 -7.51 2.30 -3.22
N CYS A 43 -7.97 2.57 -2.00
CA CYS A 43 -7.24 3.31 -0.98
C CYS A 43 -7.50 2.63 0.36
N THR A 44 -6.45 2.16 1.02
CA THR A 44 -6.54 1.63 2.38
C THR A 44 -5.96 2.64 3.36
N ALA A 45 -6.64 2.84 4.48
CA ALA A 45 -6.26 3.82 5.51
C ALA A 45 -5.88 3.11 6.80
N SER A 46 -4.84 3.60 7.47
CA SER A 46 -4.38 3.10 8.76
C SER A 46 -3.89 4.23 9.65
N ASN A 47 -4.06 4.10 10.96
CA ASN A 47 -3.41 4.98 11.95
C ASN A 47 -1.94 4.62 12.19
N LEU A 48 -1.44 3.52 11.61
CA LEU A 48 -0.03 3.19 11.60
C LEU A 48 0.69 4.02 10.53
N THR A 49 1.53 4.95 10.98
CA THR A 49 2.27 5.89 10.12
C THR A 49 3.62 5.36 9.64
N ASP A 50 3.90 4.07 9.88
CA ASP A 50 5.11 3.40 9.39
C ASP A 50 4.98 3.08 7.90
N HIS A 51 6.10 3.19 7.18
CA HIS A 51 6.18 2.94 5.74
C HIS A 51 6.91 1.64 5.36
N GLY A 52 7.13 0.76 6.33
CA GLY A 52 7.86 -0.48 6.19
C GLY A 52 7.04 -1.61 5.57
N ALA A 53 7.72 -2.75 5.37
CA ALA A 53 7.15 -3.92 4.71
C ALA A 53 5.89 -4.45 5.41
N VAL A 54 5.87 -4.53 6.74
CA VAL A 54 4.71 -5.02 7.49
C VAL A 54 3.48 -4.15 7.25
N SER A 55 3.65 -2.83 7.28
CA SER A 55 2.60 -1.86 7.00
C SER A 55 2.08 -2.00 5.57
N ILE A 56 2.98 -2.18 4.59
CA ILE A 56 2.62 -2.45 3.19
C ILE A 56 1.72 -3.70 3.09
N TRP A 57 2.12 -4.82 3.69
CA TRP A 57 1.35 -6.06 3.63
C TRP A 57 0.01 -5.95 4.38
N THR A 58 -0.04 -5.19 5.46
CA THR A 58 -1.30 -4.90 6.18
C THR A 58 -2.26 -4.10 5.30
N HIS A 59 -1.75 -3.11 4.56
CA HIS A 59 -2.54 -2.35 3.59
C HIS A 59 -2.99 -3.19 2.37
N LEU A 60 -2.23 -4.21 2.01
CA LEU A 60 -2.56 -5.11 0.89
C LEU A 60 -3.52 -6.25 1.27
N ASP A 61 -3.49 -6.74 2.51
CA ASP A 61 -4.35 -7.83 3.00
C ASP A 61 -5.83 -7.72 2.59
N PRO A 62 -6.55 -6.61 2.87
CA PRO A 62 -7.96 -6.51 2.48
C PRO A 62 -8.16 -6.52 0.96
N ILE A 63 -7.20 -6.01 0.19
CA ILE A 63 -7.26 -5.97 -1.27
C ILE A 63 -7.01 -7.36 -1.85
N LEU A 64 -6.03 -8.09 -1.32
CA LEU A 64 -5.73 -9.46 -1.76
C LEU A 64 -6.91 -10.39 -1.46
N LYS A 65 -7.54 -10.26 -0.28
CA LYS A 65 -8.77 -10.99 0.05
C LYS A 65 -9.93 -10.64 -0.88
N LEU A 66 -10.09 -9.36 -1.21
CA LEU A 66 -11.13 -8.93 -2.15
C LEU A 66 -10.90 -9.57 -3.53
N ILE A 67 -9.67 -9.53 -4.04
CA ILE A 67 -9.31 -10.11 -5.34
C ILE A 67 -9.58 -11.61 -5.36
N THR A 68 -9.16 -12.35 -4.34
CA THR A 68 -9.33 -13.81 -4.32
C THR A 68 -10.79 -14.22 -4.17
N ASN A 69 -11.61 -13.42 -3.49
CA ASN A 69 -13.04 -13.67 -3.32
C ASN A 69 -13.85 -13.33 -4.59
N GLU A 70 -13.58 -12.19 -5.22
CA GLU A 70 -14.34 -11.73 -6.40
C GLU A 70 -13.83 -12.34 -7.71
N TYR A 71 -12.55 -12.68 -7.78
CA TYR A 71 -11.88 -13.18 -8.98
C TYR A 71 -11.10 -14.47 -8.69
N PRO A 72 -11.77 -15.57 -8.31
CA PRO A 72 -11.12 -16.81 -7.87
C PRO A 72 -10.26 -17.50 -8.96
N SER A 73 -10.45 -17.13 -10.23
CA SER A 73 -9.65 -17.58 -11.37
C SER A 73 -8.28 -16.91 -11.46
N VAL A 74 -8.04 -15.82 -10.72
CA VAL A 74 -6.74 -15.13 -10.71
C VAL A 74 -5.76 -15.95 -9.88
N LYS A 75 -4.74 -16.50 -10.54
CA LYS A 75 -3.67 -17.30 -9.92
C LYS A 75 -2.31 -16.63 -9.94
N VAL A 76 -2.16 -15.60 -10.76
CA VAL A 76 -0.89 -14.92 -11.01
C VAL A 76 -1.02 -13.48 -10.55
N LEU A 77 -0.09 -13.04 -9.70
CA LEU A 77 -0.06 -11.70 -9.16
C LEU A 77 1.25 -11.01 -9.50
N HIS A 78 1.16 -9.82 -10.09
CA HIS A 78 2.31 -8.98 -10.42
C HIS A 78 2.19 -7.64 -9.69
N PHE A 79 3.10 -7.40 -8.73
CA PHE A 79 3.24 -6.09 -8.11
C PHE A 79 4.11 -5.19 -8.99
N PHE A 80 3.71 -3.92 -9.12
CA PHE A 80 4.49 -2.87 -9.74
C PHE A 80 4.52 -1.66 -8.81
N THR A 81 5.69 -1.33 -8.27
CA THR A 81 5.85 -0.25 -7.27
C THR A 81 7.05 0.63 -7.55
N ASP A 82 7.18 1.75 -6.84
CA ASP A 82 8.39 2.58 -6.88
C ASP A 82 9.62 1.85 -6.31
N GLY A 83 10.82 2.22 -6.75
CA GLY A 83 12.09 1.55 -6.49
C GLY A 83 12.91 1.92 -5.24
N PRO A 84 12.58 2.91 -4.38
CA PRO A 84 13.36 3.21 -3.18
C PRO A 84 13.48 2.01 -2.24
N THR A 85 14.71 1.77 -1.74
CA THR A 85 15.01 0.65 -0.85
C THR A 85 14.47 0.81 0.57
N SER A 86 14.11 2.04 0.96
CA SER A 86 13.48 2.34 2.25
C SER A 86 12.01 1.90 2.32
N GLN A 87 11.39 1.59 1.17
CA GLN A 87 9.97 1.20 1.08
C GLN A 87 9.84 -0.18 0.43
N TYR A 88 9.37 -0.28 -0.80
CA TYR A 88 9.00 -1.57 -1.41
C TYR A 88 10.20 -2.46 -1.76
N ARG A 89 11.34 -1.88 -2.15
CA ARG A 89 12.52 -2.64 -2.62
C ARG A 89 13.46 -3.04 -1.47
N ASN A 90 12.99 -3.89 -0.56
CA ASN A 90 13.79 -4.32 0.60
C ASN A 90 13.67 -5.83 0.90
N LYS A 91 14.68 -6.38 1.61
CA LYS A 91 14.78 -7.82 1.93
C LYS A 91 13.57 -8.37 2.70
N THR A 92 13.02 -7.58 3.62
CA THR A 92 11.87 -7.96 4.44
C THR A 92 10.62 -8.07 3.56
N ASN A 93 10.44 -7.16 2.60
CA ASN A 93 9.31 -7.22 1.68
C ASN A 93 9.36 -8.49 0.81
N PHE A 94 10.54 -8.85 0.28
CA PHE A 94 10.71 -10.09 -0.49
C PHE A 94 10.48 -11.34 0.37
N TYR A 95 10.99 -11.36 1.60
CA TYR A 95 10.71 -12.45 2.54
C TYR A 95 9.20 -12.59 2.78
N LEU A 96 8.51 -11.50 3.08
CA LEU A 96 7.06 -11.50 3.31
C LEU A 96 6.29 -11.94 2.05
N MET A 97 6.70 -11.53 0.85
CA MET A 97 6.10 -12.02 -0.40
C MET A 97 6.13 -13.54 -0.50
N CYS A 98 7.29 -14.15 -0.23
CA CYS A 98 7.43 -15.61 -0.29
C CYS A 98 6.59 -16.33 0.79
N GLN A 99 6.38 -15.71 1.96
CA GLN A 99 5.64 -16.34 3.07
C GLN A 99 4.12 -16.10 2.98
N ILE A 100 3.70 -14.92 2.53
CA ILE A 100 2.32 -14.46 2.60
C ILE A 100 1.55 -14.79 1.32
N SER A 101 2.15 -14.60 0.13
CA SER A 101 1.45 -14.81 -1.14
C SER A 101 0.80 -16.19 -1.29
N PRO A 102 1.44 -17.32 -0.87
CA PRO A 102 0.82 -18.64 -0.94
C PRO A 102 -0.46 -18.78 -0.11
N ASN A 103 -0.60 -18.01 0.99
CA ASN A 103 -1.78 -18.08 1.88
C ASN A 103 -3.05 -17.56 1.19
N TYR A 104 -2.91 -16.77 0.13
CA TYR A 104 -4.03 -16.29 -0.68
C TYR A 104 -4.37 -17.20 -1.87
N GLY A 105 -3.62 -18.29 -2.07
CA GLY A 105 -3.86 -19.23 -3.18
C GLY A 105 -3.34 -18.74 -4.55
N PHE A 106 -2.42 -17.78 -4.58
CA PHE A 106 -1.69 -17.43 -5.79
C PHE A 106 -0.61 -18.47 -6.07
N GLU A 107 -0.55 -18.94 -7.33
CA GLU A 107 0.45 -19.90 -7.80
C GLU A 107 1.77 -19.22 -8.17
N PHE A 108 1.70 -17.96 -8.62
CA PHE A 108 2.87 -17.18 -8.97
C PHE A 108 2.74 -15.75 -8.48
N CYS A 109 3.84 -15.22 -7.97
CA CYS A 109 3.96 -13.84 -7.51
C CYS A 109 5.27 -13.24 -8.01
N SER A 110 5.23 -12.05 -8.59
CA SER A 110 6.42 -11.26 -8.91
C SER A 110 6.31 -9.85 -8.38
N TRP A 111 7.44 -9.24 -8.04
CA TRP A 111 7.52 -7.84 -7.66
C TRP A 111 8.46 -7.08 -8.57
N ASN A 112 7.91 -6.12 -9.32
CA ASN A 112 8.63 -5.29 -10.26
C ASN A 112 8.71 -3.86 -9.74
N PHE A 113 9.78 -3.15 -10.10
CA PHE A 113 10.06 -1.81 -9.61
C PHE A 113 10.25 -0.83 -10.76
N TRP A 114 9.66 0.35 -10.61
CA TRP A 114 10.02 1.53 -11.40
C TRP A 114 11.33 2.13 -10.89
N GLU A 115 11.91 3.07 -11.64
CA GLU A 115 13.07 3.84 -11.19
C GLU A 115 12.74 4.59 -9.89
N ALA A 116 13.70 4.67 -8.97
CA ALA A 116 13.51 5.36 -7.71
C ALA A 116 13.20 6.85 -7.92
N GLY A 117 12.11 7.34 -7.33
CA GLY A 117 11.72 8.75 -7.45
C GLY A 117 10.79 9.04 -8.63
N HIS A 118 10.23 8.03 -9.27
CA HIS A 118 9.26 8.24 -10.34
C HIS A 118 8.04 9.02 -9.82
N GLY A 119 7.79 10.19 -10.40
CA GLY A 119 6.68 11.08 -10.00
C GLY A 119 6.99 12.04 -8.85
N LYS A 120 8.19 12.03 -8.28
CA LYS A 120 8.69 13.10 -7.41
C LYS A 120 9.64 13.96 -8.24
N GLY A 121 9.36 15.26 -8.36
CA GLY A 121 10.25 16.18 -9.09
C GLY A 121 11.67 16.17 -8.52
N PRO A 122 12.68 16.69 -9.25
CA PRO A 122 14.02 16.82 -8.73
C PRO A 122 13.97 17.58 -7.39
N ALA A 123 14.54 16.97 -6.35
CA ALA A 123 14.75 17.62 -5.06
C ALA A 123 16.02 18.49 -5.12
#